data_AF-A0A5K1DP67-F1
#
_entry.id   AF-A0A5K1DP67-F1
#
_cell.length_a   1.000
_cell.length_b   1.000
_cell.length_c   1.000
_cell.angle_alpha   90.00
_cell.angle_beta   90.00
_cell.angle_gamma   90.00
#
_symmetry.space_group_name_H-M   'P 1'
#
loop_
_entity.id
_entity.type
_entity.pdbx_description
1 polymer ?
#
loop_
_entity_poly.entity_id
_entity_poly.type
_entity_poly.pdbx_seq_one_letter_code
_entity_poly.pdbx_strand_id
1 'polypeptide(L)' 'MASGWGINGNKGRCFDFWTEFSECMSHCREPKDCALLREDYLECLHHGKE' A
#
# COMPACT_ATOMS: atom_id res chain seq x y z
N MET A 1 11.32 2.36 5.48
CA MET A 1 10.89 0.96 5.66
C MET A 1 9.57 0.80 4.92
N ALA A 2 9.54 -0.08 3.92
CA ALA A 2 8.37 -0.36 3.08
C ALA A 2 7.43 -1.40 3.70
N SER A 3 7.76 -1.96 4.85
CA SER A 3 6.85 -2.74 5.68
C SER A 3 5.96 -1.74 6.41
N GLY A 4 4.65 -1.72 6.15
CA GLY A 4 3.66 -0.75 6.68
C GLY A 4 3.50 -0.67 8.21
N TRP A 5 4.47 -1.14 8.98
CA TRP A 5 4.56 -1.03 10.43
C TRP A 5 5.55 0.09 10.78
N GLY A 6 5.07 1.12 11.48
CA GLY A 6 5.95 2.15 12.01
C GLY A 6 6.94 1.57 13.03
N ILE A 7 8.07 2.26 13.23
CA ILE A 7 9.12 1.88 14.20
C ILE A 7 8.55 1.68 15.61
N ASN A 8 7.43 2.35 15.92
CA ASN A 8 6.74 2.25 17.21
C ASN A 8 5.68 1.13 17.27
N GLY A 9 5.60 0.23 16.29
CA GLY A 9 4.58 -0.84 16.24
C GLY A 9 3.17 -0.35 15.95
N ASN A 10 2.99 0.96 15.68
CA ASN A 10 1.72 1.51 15.24
C ASN A 10 1.51 1.24 13.75
N LYS A 11 0.23 1.03 13.40
CA LYS A 11 -0.26 0.95 12.02
C LYS A 11 0.33 2.12 11.23
N GLY A 12 1.18 1.84 10.25
CA GLY A 12 1.84 2.87 9.45
C GLY A 12 0.78 3.72 8.74
N ARG A 13 1.07 5.00 8.49
CA ARG A 13 0.14 5.93 7.83
C ARG A 13 -0.50 5.37 6.55
N CYS A 14 0.24 4.56 5.81
CA CYS A 14 -0.18 3.99 4.53
C CYS A 14 -0.58 2.51 4.61
N PHE A 15 -0.77 1.98 5.82
CA PHE A 15 -1.15 0.58 6.00
C PHE A 15 -2.56 0.28 5.47
N ASP A 16 -3.46 1.27 5.46
CA ASP A 16 -4.80 1.11 4.91
C ASP A 16 -4.74 0.79 3.40
N PHE A 17 -3.98 1.59 2.64
CA PHE A 17 -3.72 1.34 1.21
C PHE A 17 -3.02 0.00 0.97
N TRP A 18 -2.08 -0.38 1.83
CA TRP A 18 -1.46 -1.71 1.75
C TRP A 18 -2.46 -2.83 1.98
N THR A 19 -3.39 -2.67 2.92
CA THR A 19 -4.43 -3.66 3.21
C THR A 19 -5.33 -3.83 1.98
N GLU A 20 -5.79 -2.73 1.39
CA GLU A 20 -6.61 -2.75 0.17
C GLU A 20 -5.88 -3.39 -1.02
N PHE A 21 -4.60 -3.03 -1.22
CA PHE A 21 -3.76 -3.65 -2.24
C PHE A 21 -3.60 -5.16 -2.01
N SER A 22 -3.37 -5.57 -0.76
CA SER A 22 -3.21 -6.98 -0.39
C SER A 22 -4.51 -7.77 -0.57
N GLU A 23 -5.66 -7.16 -0.27
CA GLU A 23 -6.98 -7.75 -0.49
C GLU A 23 -7.24 -7.92 -2.00
N CYS A 24 -7.04 -6.88 -2.83
CA CYS A 24 -7.21 -7.07 -4.27
C CYS A 24 -6.20 -8.09 -4.80
N MET A 25 -4.92 -8.05 -4.45
CA MET A 25 -3.96 -9.08 -4.91
C MET A 25 -4.38 -10.52 -4.53
N SER A 26 -5.17 -10.69 -3.47
CA SER A 26 -5.70 -12.00 -3.05
C SER A 26 -6.93 -12.44 -3.86
N HIS A 27 -7.73 -11.49 -4.37
CA HIS A 27 -8.95 -11.74 -5.15
C HIS A 27 -8.76 -11.63 -6.68
N CYS A 28 -7.79 -10.82 -7.10
CA CYS A 28 -7.54 -10.39 -8.47
C CYS A 28 -6.61 -11.43 -9.15
N ARG A 29 -6.96 -11.89 -10.37
CA ARG A 29 -6.17 -12.91 -11.11
C ARG A 29 -4.90 -12.34 -11.74
N GLU A 30 -4.97 -11.09 -12.16
CA GLU A 30 -3.88 -10.38 -12.77
C GLU A 30 -3.42 -9.24 -11.86
N PRO A 31 -2.10 -9.07 -11.64
CA PRO A 31 -1.56 -7.99 -10.82
C PRO A 31 -1.79 -6.59 -11.43
N LYS A 32 -2.32 -6.54 -12.66
CA LYS A 32 -2.65 -5.32 -13.39
C LYS A 32 -3.93 -4.67 -12.84
N ASP A 33 -4.90 -5.48 -12.40
CA ASP A 33 -6.13 -4.99 -11.78
C ASP A 33 -5.85 -4.24 -10.47
N CYS A 34 -4.84 -4.68 -9.71
CA CYS A 34 -4.43 -4.04 -8.46
C CYS A 34 -3.36 -2.95 -8.67
N ALA A 35 -2.98 -2.63 -9.90
CA ALA A 35 -1.90 -1.68 -10.17
C ALA A 35 -2.21 -0.28 -9.63
N LEU A 36 -3.47 0.15 -9.73
CA LEU A 36 -3.94 1.43 -9.17
C LEU A 36 -3.72 1.50 -7.64
N LEU A 37 -4.12 0.45 -6.91
CA LEU A 37 -3.93 0.38 -5.45
C LEU A 37 -2.44 0.34 -5.07
N ARG A 38 -1.62 -0.29 -5.91
CA ARG A 38 -0.16 -0.28 -5.74
C ARG A 38 0.40 1.12 -5.92
N GLU A 39 -0.04 1.84 -6.94
CA GLU A 39 0.38 3.22 -7.20
C GLU A 39 -0.03 4.16 -6.06
N ASP A 40 -1.23 3.99 -5.53
CA ASP A 40 -1.74 4.76 -4.38
C ASP A 40 -0.94 4.48 -3.09
N TYR A 41 -0.66 3.20 -2.82
CA TYR A 41 0.21 2.79 -1.72
C TYR A 41 1.63 3.36 -1.85
N LEU A 42 2.19 3.35 -3.06
CA LEU A 42 3.51 3.92 -3.33
C LEU A 42 3.48 5.46 -3.26
N GLU A 43 2.43 6.12 -3.72
CA GLU A 43 2.25 7.57 -3.57
C GLU A 43 2.24 7.95 -2.10
N CYS A 44 1.48 7.24 -1.27
CA CYS A 44 1.42 7.45 0.17
C CYS A 44 2.78 7.16 0.86
N LEU A 45 3.53 6.15 0.42
CA LEU A 45 4.85 5.84 0.98
C LEU A 45 5.91 6.86 0.60
N HIS A 46 5.91 7.30 -0.66
CA HIS A 46 6.98 8.10 -1.23
C HIS A 46 6.69 9.60 -1.21
N HIS A 47 5.43 10.02 -0.98
CA HIS A 47 5.01 11.42 -0.83
C HIS A 47 5.84 12.38 -1.71
N GLY A 48 5.87 12.13 -3.03
CA GLY A 48 6.58 12.98 -3.99
C GLY A 48 5.87 14.32 -4.27
N LYS A 49 5.12 14.85 -3.30
CA LYS A 49 4.47 16.17 -3.35
C LYS A 49 4.72 16.89 -2.03
N GLU A 50 5.99 17.24 -1.80
CA GLU A 50 6.33 18.53 -1.20
C GLU A 50 6.49 19.56 -2.33
#